data_AF-A0A378MSA6-F1
#
_entry.id   AF-A0A378MSA6-F1
#
_cell.length_a   1.000
_cell.length_b   1.000
_cell.length_c   1.000
_cell.angle_alpha   90.00
_cell.angle_beta   90.00
_cell.angle_gamma   90.00
#
_symmetry.space_group_name_H-M   'P 1'
#
loop_
_entity.id
_entity.type
_entity.pdbx_description
1 polymer ?
#
loop_
_entity_poly.entity_id
_entity_poly.type
_entity_poly.pdbx_seq_one_letter_code
_entity_poly.pdbx_strand_id
1 'polypeptide(L)' 'MNYQPQINDVPTLEAVPAHTETSKAMSKALKKRGFVFVGETTCYAFMQSMGLVNDHLNNCVFKHK' A
#
# COMPACT_ATOMS: atom_id res chain seq x y z
N MET A 1 2.78 -9.92 -4.61
CA MET A 1 2.39 -10.10 -3.20
C MET A 1 1.95 -11.53 -2.88
N ASN A 2 2.20 -12.54 -3.73
CA ASN A 2 1.94 -13.96 -3.45
C ASN A 2 0.59 -14.28 -2.76
N TYR A 3 -0.45 -13.50 -3.07
CA TYR A 3 -1.79 -13.59 -2.48
C TYR A 3 -1.83 -13.47 -0.94
N GLN A 4 -0.84 -12.83 -0.33
CA GLN A 4 -0.77 -12.52 1.09
C GLN A 4 -0.58 -11.02 1.30
N PRO A 5 -1.21 -10.43 2.34
CA PRO A 5 -0.90 -9.07 2.75
C PRO A 5 0.59 -8.89 3.05
N GLN A 6 1.18 -7.79 2.60
CA GLN A 6 2.51 -7.40 3.06
C GLN A 6 2.37 -6.68 4.40
N ILE A 7 2.89 -7.28 5.47
CA ILE A 7 2.87 -6.69 6.82
C ILE A 7 4.21 -5.99 7.04
N ASN A 8 4.19 -4.66 7.16
CA ASN A 8 5.40 -3.87 7.36
C ASN A 8 5.65 -3.59 8.84
N ASP A 9 6.92 -3.38 9.19
CA ASP A 9 7.31 -2.83 10.50
C ASP A 9 7.11 -1.32 10.49
N VAL A 10 6.20 -0.82 11.32
CA VAL A 10 5.79 0.60 11.33
C VAL A 10 5.86 1.14 12.76
N PRO A 11 7.06 1.51 13.24
CA PRO A 11 7.23 2.06 14.59
C PRO A 11 6.61 3.45 14.74
N THR A 12 6.64 4.27 13.68
CA THR A 12 6.05 5.62 13.63
C THR A 12 5.42 5.87 12.27
N LEU A 13 4.61 6.93 12.14
CA LEU A 13 3.92 7.25 10.88
C LEU A 13 4.90 7.67 9.78
N GLU A 14 6.00 8.31 10.15
CA GLU A 14 7.07 8.75 9.23
C GLU A 14 7.80 7.58 8.58
N ALA A 15 7.72 6.38 9.18
CA ALA A 15 8.27 5.16 8.59
C ALA A 15 7.42 4.66 7.41
N VAL A 16 6.17 5.11 7.27
CA VAL A 16 5.29 4.70 6.17
C VAL A 16 5.67 5.48 4.90
N PRO A 17 6.05 4.81 3.81
CA PRO A 17 6.39 5.50 2.58
C PRO A 17 5.14 6.07 1.90
N ALA A 18 5.28 7.15 1.13
CA ALA A 18 4.16 7.70 0.36
C ALA A 18 3.75 6.80 -0.83
N HIS A 19 4.68 6.00 -1.35
CA HIS A 19 4.46 5.03 -2.42
C HIS A 19 5.53 3.94 -2.37
N THR A 20 5.33 2.85 -3.12
CA THR A 20 6.29 1.75 -3.23
C THR A 20 6.49 1.36 -4.69
N GLU A 21 7.53 0.57 -5.00
CA GLU A 21 7.71 0.04 -6.36
C GLU A 21 6.50 -0.80 -6.81
N THR A 22 5.84 -1.50 -5.88
CA THR A 22 4.59 -2.23 -6.16
C THR A 22 3.46 -1.27 -6.54
N SER A 23 3.27 -0.16 -5.81
CA SER A 23 2.20 0.79 -6.13
C SER A 23 2.46 1.57 -7.43
N LYS A 24 3.73 1.82 -7.75
CA LYS A 24 4.18 2.36 -9.04
C LYS A 24 3.89 1.40 -10.20
N ALA A 25 4.20 0.12 -10.03
CA ALA A 25 3.86 -0.91 -11.01
C ALA A 25 2.34 -1.03 -11.22
N MET A 26 1.56 -0.97 -10.13
CA MET A 26 0.10 -0.95 -10.18
C MET A 26 -0.43 0.28 -10.92
N SER A 27 0.07 1.49 -10.61
CA SER A 27 -0.29 2.73 -11.29
C SER A 27 -0.07 2.62 -12.80
N LYS A 28 1.11 2.13 -13.24
CA LYS A 28 1.41 1.92 -14.66
C LYS A 28 0.46 0.90 -15.31
N ALA A 29 0.18 -0.19 -14.62
CA ALA A 29 -0.70 -1.26 -15.10
C ALA A 29 -2.16 -0.79 -15.25
N LEU A 30 -2.66 0.03 -14.32
CA LEU A 30 -4.00 0.59 -14.35
C LEU A 30 -4.13 1.69 -15.41
N LYS A 31 -3.15 2.59 -15.53
CA LYS A 31 -3.11 3.59 -16.60
C LYS A 31 -3.15 2.94 -17.98
N LYS A 32 -2.39 1.86 -18.19
CA LYS A 32 -2.42 1.07 -19.44
C LYS A 32 -3.80 0.48 -19.74
N ARG A 33 -4.62 0.23 -18.71
CA ARG A 33 -6.00 -0.28 -18.83
C ARG A 33 -7.05 0.84 -18.94
N GLY A 34 -6.63 2.10 -19.05
CA GLY A 34 -7.53 3.24 -19.24
C GLY A 34 -8.03 3.90 -17.95
N PHE A 35 -7.55 3.48 -16.77
CA PHE A 35 -7.91 4.15 -15.53
C PHE A 35 -7.24 5.53 -15.43
N VAL A 36 -7.99 6.51 -14.94
CA VAL A 36 -7.53 7.88 -14.67
C VAL A 36 -7.45 8.14 -13.16
N PHE A 37 -6.69 9.16 -12.75
CA PHE A 37 -6.45 9.51 -11.33
C PHE A 37 -5.83 8.41 -10.46
N VAL A 38 -5.17 7.43 -11.09
CA VAL A 38 -4.48 6.31 -10.41
C VAL A 38 -2.98 6.57 -10.29
N GLY A 39 -2.60 7.64 -9.58
CA GLY A 39 -1.18 7.92 -9.26
C GLY A 39 -0.55 6.85 -8.37
N GLU A 40 0.79 6.82 -8.25
CA GLU A 40 1.49 5.82 -7.43
C GLU A 40 1.20 5.95 -5.92
N THR A 41 1.04 7.18 -5.42
CA THR A 41 0.57 7.47 -4.05
C THR A 41 -0.87 7.00 -3.86
N THR A 42 -1.76 7.31 -4.81
CA THR A 42 -3.17 6.86 -4.77
C THR A 42 -3.26 5.34 -4.76
N CYS A 43 -2.45 4.66 -5.58
CA CYS A 43 -2.39 3.20 -5.61
C CYS A 43 -1.88 2.64 -4.28
N TYR A 44 -0.91 3.30 -3.63
CA TYR A 44 -0.42 2.84 -2.33
C TYR A 44 -1.47 2.99 -1.24
N ALA A 45 -2.15 4.15 -1.18
CA ALA A 45 -3.27 4.38 -0.28
C ALA A 45 -4.40 3.35 -0.49
N PHE A 46 -4.69 3.01 -1.75
CA PHE A 46 -5.64 1.94 -2.08
C PHE A 46 -5.16 0.57 -1.56
N MET A 47 -3.87 0.25 -1.74
CA MET A 47 -3.29 -1.00 -1.24
C MET A 47 -3.42 -1.13 0.28
N GLN A 48 -3.15 -0.04 1.01
CA GLN A 48 -3.33 0.03 2.47
C GLN A 48 -4.81 -0.16 2.86
N SER A 49 -5.71 0.57 2.19
CA SER A 49 -7.15 0.55 2.48
C SER A 49 -7.80 -0.81 2.26
N MET A 50 -7.28 -1.58 1.29
CA MET A 50 -7.81 -2.89 0.92
C MET A 50 -7.10 -4.07 1.60
N GLY A 51 -6.16 -3.80 2.50
CA GLY A 51 -5.43 -4.85 3.20
C GLY A 51 -4.43 -5.61 2.32
N LEU A 52 -4.07 -5.07 1.15
CA LEU A 52 -2.93 -5.59 0.36
C LEU A 52 -1.61 -5.30 1.08
N VAL A 53 -1.57 -4.21 1.85
CA VAL A 53 -0.50 -3.83 2.77
C VAL A 53 -1.11 -3.58 4.14
N ASN A 54 -0.47 -4.10 5.19
CA ASN A 54 -0.80 -3.79 6.57
C ASN A 54 0.26 -2.84 7.14
N ASP A 55 -0.03 -1.55 7.04
CA ASP A 55 0.77 -0.43 7.56
C ASP A 55 0.23 0.12 8.89
N HIS A 56 -0.60 -0.63 9.60
CA HIS A 56 -0.96 -0.23 10.95
C HIS A 56 0.32 -0.05 11.78
N LEU A 57 0.33 1.00 12.63
CA LEU A 57 1.42 1.23 13.58
C LEU A 57 1.64 -0.02 14.43
N ASN A 58 2.88 -0.27 14.86
CA ASN A 58 3.24 -1.46 15.64
C ASN A 58 2.46 -1.58 16.96
N ASN A 59 2.05 -0.45 17.54
CA ASN A 59 1.23 -0.40 18.76
C ASN A 59 -0.28 -0.33 18.49
N CYS A 60 -0.73 -0.41 17.23
CA CYS A 60 -2.13 -0.38 16.88
C CYS A 60 -2.80 -1.72 17.22
N VAL A 61 -3.91 -1.68 17.96
CA VAL A 61 -4.68 -2.88 18.35
C VAL A 61 -5.30 -3.63 17.15
N PHE A 62 -5.37 -3.00 15.98
CA PHE A 62 -5.89 -3.59 14.74
C PHE A 62 -4.77 -4.13 13.83
N LYS A 63 -3.50 -4.10 14.25
CA LYS A 63 -2.43 -4.68 13.45
C LYS A 63 -2.48 -6.21 13.51
N HIS A 64 -2.95 -6.81 12.43
CA HIS A 64 -2.94 -8.27 12.27
C HIS A 64 -1.53 -8.79 11.95
N LYS A 65 -1.18 -9.95 12.51
CA LYS A 65 0.10 -10.64 12.27
C LYS A 65 -0.07 -11.80 11.30
#